data_AF-A0A0D2H823-F1
#
_entry.id   AF-A0A0D2H823-F1
#
_cell.length_a   1.000
_cell.length_b   1.000
_cell.length_c   1.000
_cell.angle_alpha   90.00
_cell.angle_beta   90.00
_cell.angle_gamma   90.00
#
_symmetry.space_group_name_H-M   'P 1'
#
loop_
_entity.id
_entity.type
_entity.pdbx_description
1 polymer ?
#
loop_
_entity_poly.entity_id
_entity_poly.type
_entity_poly.pdbx_seq_one_letter_code
_entity_poly.pdbx_strand_id
1 'polypeptide(L)' 'MSKLHTTALALGAEGKGLLAADESTGSIKKRLEKMKKENAEDDRREWRDVLFTAEGPFEKYISGILPSKKPS' A
#
# COMPACT_ATOMS: atom_id res chain seq x y z
N MET A 1 2.89 -19.33 22.05
CA MET A 1 2.32 -18.28 21.16
C MET A 1 2.34 -18.80 19.73
N SER A 2 1.20 -18.84 19.03
CA SER A 2 1.18 -19.28 17.63
C SER A 2 1.72 -18.16 16.72
N LYS A 3 2.29 -18.53 15.56
CA LYS A 3 2.81 -17.58 14.56
C LYS A 3 1.76 -16.54 14.16
N LEU A 4 0.51 -16.97 14.00
CA LEU A 4 -0.63 -16.10 13.69
C LEU A 4 -0.85 -15.04 14.77
N HIS A 5 -0.77 -15.42 16.04
CA HIS A 5 -0.98 -14.49 17.14
C HIS A 5 0.10 -13.42 17.20
N THR A 6 1.37 -13.80 17.02
CA THR A 6 2.48 -12.84 16.96
C THR A 6 2.33 -11.87 15.79
N THR A 7 1.94 -12.35 14.61
CA THR A 7 1.68 -11.47 13.45
C THR A 7 0.51 -10.53 13.71
N ALA A 8 -0.60 -11.01 14.28
CA ALA A 8 -1.76 -10.15 14.58
C ALA A 8 -1.42 -9.04 15.57
N LEU A 9 -0.64 -9.34 16.62
CA LEU A 9 -0.17 -8.34 17.58
C LEU A 9 0.76 -7.31 16.92
N ALA A 10 1.66 -7.75 16.03
CA ALA A 10 2.52 -6.84 15.29
C ALA A 10 1.72 -5.90 14.37
N LEU A 11 0.67 -6.42 13.71
CA LEU A 11 -0.24 -5.62 12.86
C LEU A 11 -1.09 -4.64 13.68
N GLY A 12 -1.42 -4.96 14.93
CA GLY A 12 -2.23 -4.13 15.83
C GLY A 12 -1.42 -3.29 16.84
N ALA A 13 -0.12 -3.09 16.61
CA ALA A 13 0.71 -2.29 17.51
C ALA A 13 0.17 -0.85 17.65
N GLU A 14 0.14 -0.34 18.88
CA GLU A 14 -0.40 1.00 19.18
C GLU A 14 0.32 2.08 18.37
N GLY A 15 -0.46 3.00 17.77
CA GLY A 15 0.05 4.05 16.89
C GLY A 15 0.38 3.60 15.46
N LYS A 16 0.26 2.30 15.14
CA LYS A 16 0.44 1.77 13.79
C LYS A 16 -0.88 1.33 13.17
N GLY A 17 -1.02 1.58 11.87
CA GLY A 17 -2.14 1.15 11.04
C GLY A 17 -1.69 0.33 9.83
N LEU A 18 -2.64 0.03 8.96
CA LEU A 18 -2.41 -0.71 7.72
C LEU A 18 -2.50 0.23 6.52
N LEU A 19 -1.56 0.10 5.58
CA LEU A 19 -1.64 0.75 4.27
C LEU A 19 -2.32 -0.18 3.28
N ALA A 20 -3.49 0.21 2.79
CA ALA A 20 -4.21 -0.52 1.76
C ALA A 20 -3.73 -0.05 0.37
N ALA A 21 -2.75 -0.77 -0.20
CA ALA A 21 -2.27 -0.59 -1.57
C ALA A 21 -2.94 -1.58 -2.55
N ASP A 22 -4.14 -2.06 -2.21
CA ASP A 22 -4.93 -3.07 -2.90
C ASP A 22 -5.83 -2.50 -4.00
N GLU A 23 -5.44 -1.35 -4.54
CA GLU A 23 -6.22 -0.60 -5.49
C GLU A 23 -6.42 -1.41 -6.78
N SER A 24 -7.68 -1.51 -7.23
CA SER A 24 -8.00 -2.06 -8.54
C SER A 24 -7.52 -1.13 -9.66
N THR A 25 -7.42 -1.64 -10.88
CA THR A 25 -7.10 -0.84 -12.08
C THR A 25 -8.05 0.36 -12.25
N GLY A 26 -9.30 0.25 -11.80
CA GLY A 26 -10.25 1.37 -11.82
C GLY A 26 -9.99 2.41 -10.72
N SER A 27 -9.59 1.98 -9.53
CA SER A 27 -9.28 2.88 -8.41
C SER A 27 -7.98 3.64 -8.64
N ILE A 28 -6.93 2.97 -9.13
CA ILE A 28 -5.66 3.62 -9.47
C ILE A 28 -5.84 4.61 -10.63
N LYS A 29 -6.69 4.30 -11.63
CA LYS A 29 -7.05 5.24 -12.71
C LYS A 29 -7.55 6.57 -12.15
N LYS A 30 -8.47 6.55 -11.18
CA LYS A 30 -8.99 7.79 -10.56
C LYS A 30 -7.89 8.59 -9.85
N ARG A 31 -6.86 7.92 -9.32
CA ARG A 31 -5.72 8.59 -8.67
C ARG A 31 -4.76 9.18 -9.70
N LEU A 32 -4.46 8.43 -10.77
CA LEU A 32 -3.64 8.90 -11.89
C LEU A 32 -4.30 10.05 -12.65
N GLU A 33 -5.62 9.99 -12.87
CA GLU A 33 -6.40 11.07 -13.49
C GLU A 33 -6.31 12.38 -12.69
N LYS A 34 -6.34 12.31 -11.35
CA LYS A 34 -6.12 13.48 -10.48
C LYS A 34 -4.72 14.09 -10.65
N MET A 35 -3.73 13.26 -10.96
CA MET A 35 -2.36 13.67 -11.27
C MET A 35 -2.16 14.02 -12.76
N LYS A 36 -3.21 13.98 -13.58
CA LYS A 36 -3.15 14.15 -15.05
C LYS A 36 -2.19 13.17 -15.75
N LYS A 37 -2.05 11.96 -15.19
CA LYS A 37 -1.28 10.86 -15.78
C LYS A 37 -2.20 9.87 -16.49
N GLU A 38 -1.67 9.16 -17.47
CA GLU A 38 -2.41 8.11 -18.17
C GLU A 38 -2.53 6.87 -17.29
N ASN A 39 -3.50 5.99 -17.56
CA ASN A 39 -3.58 4.69 -16.88
C ASN A 39 -2.65 3.67 -17.55
N ALA A 40 -1.40 4.07 -17.79
CA ALA A 40 -0.35 3.22 -18.30
C ALA A 40 0.19 2.30 -17.19
N GLU A 41 0.81 1.19 -17.56
CA GLU A 41 1.40 0.28 -16.58
C GLU A 41 2.54 0.94 -15.80
N ASP A 42 3.35 1.76 -16.47
CA ASP A 42 4.45 2.50 -15.87
C ASP A 42 3.96 3.51 -14.83
N ASP A 43 2.92 4.29 -15.13
CA ASP A 43 2.31 5.22 -14.17
C ASP A 43 1.71 4.48 -12.96
N ARG A 44 1.10 3.32 -13.19
CA ARG A 44 0.61 2.47 -12.09
C ARG A 44 1.75 1.91 -11.22
N ARG A 45 2.88 1.59 -11.84
CA ARG A 45 4.08 1.13 -11.14
C ARG A 45 4.69 2.25 -10.32
N GLU A 46 4.89 3.42 -10.92
CA GLU A 46 5.40 4.61 -10.25
C GLU A 46 4.50 5.02 -9.07
N TRP A 47 3.17 4.98 -9.23
CA TRP A 47 2.24 5.24 -8.12
C TRP A 47 2.47 4.28 -6.94
N ARG A 48 2.67 2.99 -7.21
CA ARG A 48 2.98 2.01 -6.17
C ARG A 48 4.35 2.25 -5.57
N ASP A 49 5.36 2.53 -6.39
CA ASP A 49 6.71 2.81 -5.92
C ASP A 49 6.68 4.02 -4.98
N VAL A 50 5.99 5.10 -5.33
CA VAL A 50 5.78 6.26 -4.45
C VAL A 50 5.11 5.87 -3.13
N LEU A 51 4.11 4.99 -3.12
CA LEU A 51 3.48 4.52 -1.87
C LEU A 51 4.47 3.73 -0.97
N PHE A 52 5.43 3.04 -1.57
CA PHE A 52 6.43 2.24 -0.85
C PHE A 52 7.70 3.03 -0.49
N THR A 53 8.03 4.07 -1.24
CA THR A 53 9.26 4.88 -1.09
C THR A 53 8.99 6.28 -0.56
N ALA A 54 7.77 6.58 -0.13
CA ALA A 54 7.46 7.90 0.41
C ALA A 54 8.40 8.24 1.58
N GLU A 55 8.83 9.50 1.64
CA GLU A 55 9.73 9.97 2.69
C GLU A 55 8.97 10.24 3.99
N GLY A 56 9.48 9.73 5.10
CA GLY A 56 8.89 9.94 6.42
C GLY A 56 9.03 8.72 7.31
N PRO A 57 8.64 8.83 8.58
CA PRO A 57 8.74 7.74 9.54
C PRO A 57 7.58 6.73 9.33
N PHE A 58 7.42 6.21 8.11
CA PHE A 58 6.36 5.27 7.74
C PHE A 58 6.30 4.06 8.68
N GLU A 59 7.45 3.53 9.09
CA GLU A 59 7.56 2.42 10.04
C GLU A 59 6.99 2.74 11.44
N LYS A 60 6.89 4.03 11.81
CA LYS A 60 6.25 4.45 13.06
C LYS A 60 4.73 4.38 12.99
N TYR A 61 4.16 4.46 11.79
CA TYR A 61 2.71 4.58 11.57
C TYR A 61 2.11 3.40 10.82
N ILE A 62 2.91 2.55 10.18
CA ILE A 62 2.44 1.42 9.38
C ILE A 62 3.04 0.13 9.93
N SER A 63 2.16 -0.80 10.31
CA SER A 63 2.54 -2.15 10.76
C SER A 63 2.47 -3.19 9.66
N GLY A 64 1.75 -2.90 8.57
CA GLY A 64 1.62 -3.79 7.43
C GLY A 64 1.02 -3.10 6.20
N ILE A 65 1.21 -3.73 5.05
CA ILE A 65 0.70 -3.26 3.77
C ILE A 65 -0.12 -4.39 3.13
N LEU A 66 -1.29 -4.04 2.60
CA LEU A 66 -2.10 -4.92 1.78
C LEU A 66 -1.80 -4.61 0.31
N PRO A 67 -0.98 -5.41 -0.39
CA PRO A 67 -0.72 -5.19 -1.80
C PRO A 67 -1.89 -5.65 -2.67
N SER A 68 -2.10 -4.99 -3.80
CA SER A 68 -3.01 -5.48 -4.84
C SER A 68 -2.56 -6.87 -5.29
N LYS A 69 -3.53 -7.77 -5.53
CA LYS A 69 -3.23 -9.10 -6.05
C LYS A 69 -2.38 -8.93 -7.31
N LYS A 70 -1.19 -9.54 -7.35
CA LYS A 70 -0.46 -9.66 -8.61
C LYS A 70 -1.41 -10.29 -9.64
N PRO A 71 -1.51 -9.76 -10.87
CA PRO A 71 -2.03 -10.57 -11.95
C PRO A 71 -1.14 -11.82 -12.03
N SER A 72 -1.80 -12.97 -11.95
CA SER A 72 -1.20 -14.29 -12.17
C SER A 72 -0.63 -14.41 -13.58
#